data_AF-A0AA36CD31-F1
#
_entry.id   AF-A0AA36CD31-F1
#
_cell.length_a   1.000
_cell.length_b   1.000
_cell.length_c   1.000
_cell.angle_alpha   90.00
_cell.angle_beta   90.00
_cell.angle_gamma   90.00
#
_symmetry.space_group_name_H-M   'P 1'
#
loop_
_entity.id
_entity.type
_entity.pdbx_description
1 polymer ?
#
loop_
_entity_poly.entity_id
_entity_poly.type
_entity_poly.pdbx_seq_one_letter_code
_entity_poly.pdbx_strand_id
1 'polypeptide(L)'
;MAPLSERIGGISMALYNLELLILLVANVSCLLFLQVLRRTKCFHLNLRLLLANFSFTFILVIVSRYLIIAPLWVAYAFDIDVGGIPYCRFAKTLHDTAIYVTGLGLAVLVIERTVATLFVRIYETTERRSVGMALLVLQWVFGLLFVLANQIDAADQRTEKLACQMEYTSHRALLISLLTIIAMDAIAMLVFLALLKINQQNYRSRARQATHPKLSERYQTAENIRATRLLFPLVVAYLLASLLAGGILLFGLYNYDKTSPRAFRLRYRAVFQSFDLITAFYAAMFPYLAMYGHSSLLTAMKSTIFGAKDPVNRDPESIPLSMDGRRLVVPPRREAEIHFAHLDAIWNRPT
;
A
#
# COMPACT_ATOMS: atom_id res chain seq x y z
N MET A 1 11.17 42.60 15.96
CA MET A 1 10.84 41.27 15.37
C MET A 1 9.35 41.26 15.13
N ALA A 2 8.88 41.11 13.89
CA ALA A 2 7.45 40.91 13.64
C ALA A 2 6.99 39.59 14.30
N PRO A 3 5.78 39.54 14.91
CA PRO A 3 5.27 38.35 15.57
C PRO A 3 5.20 37.18 14.57
N LEU A 4 5.42 35.96 15.07
CA LEU A 4 5.42 34.74 14.25
C LEU A 4 4.07 34.55 13.51
N SER A 5 2.99 35.10 14.09
CA SER A 5 1.63 35.14 13.54
C SER A 5 1.46 36.00 12.28
N GLU A 6 2.21 37.10 12.11
CA GLU A 6 2.15 37.93 10.88
C GLU A 6 2.86 37.28 9.69
N ARG A 7 3.74 36.29 9.93
CA ARG A 7 4.57 35.66 8.89
C ARG A 7 3.92 34.46 8.20
N ILE A 8 2.73 34.05 8.64
CA ILE A 8 2.08 32.83 8.18
C ILE A 8 0.64 33.18 7.79
N GLY A 9 0.39 33.29 6.49
CA GLY A 9 -0.96 33.57 5.99
C GLY A 9 -1.93 32.47 6.41
N GLY A 10 -3.17 32.84 6.77
CA GLY A 10 -4.23 31.92 7.21
C GLY A 10 -4.46 30.70 6.30
N ILE A 11 -4.01 30.77 5.04
CA ILE A 11 -3.95 29.64 4.10
C ILE A 11 -3.18 28.44 4.68
N SER A 12 -2.06 28.64 5.38
CA SER A 12 -1.28 27.52 5.93
C SER A 12 -2.03 26.81 7.06
N MET A 13 -2.71 27.56 7.93
CA MET A 13 -3.54 26.99 9.00
C MET A 13 -4.75 26.25 8.44
N ALA A 14 -5.39 26.78 7.39
CA ALA A 14 -6.48 26.09 6.72
C ALA A 14 -6.02 24.74 6.13
N LEU A 15 -4.83 24.70 5.51
CA LEU A 15 -4.25 23.46 4.98
C LEU A 15 -3.93 22.44 6.08
N TYR A 16 -3.41 22.87 7.23
CA TYR A 16 -3.18 21.96 8.37
C TYR A 16 -4.49 21.38 8.91
N ASN A 17 -5.53 22.20 9.08
CA ASN A 17 -6.84 21.71 9.53
C ASN A 17 -7.46 20.71 8.53
N LEU A 18 -7.36 21.00 7.23
CA LEU A 18 -7.81 20.09 6.19
C LEU A 18 -7.04 18.77 6.22
N GLU A 19 -5.71 18.83 6.34
CA GLU A 19 -4.86 17.63 6.46
C GLU A 19 -5.26 16.79 7.67
N LEU A 20 -5.42 17.40 8.85
CA LEU A 20 -5.80 16.71 10.09
C LEU A 20 -7.17 16.02 9.97
N LEU A 21 -8.13 16.62 9.27
CA LEU A 21 -9.44 16.01 9.01
C LEU A 21 -9.31 14.79 8.10
N ILE A 22 -8.52 14.89 7.02
CA ILE A 22 -8.27 13.77 6.10
C ILE A 22 -7.55 12.63 6.82
N LEU A 23 -6.54 12.95 7.64
CA LEU A 23 -5.81 11.97 8.46
C LEU A 23 -6.73 11.25 9.46
N LEU A 24 -7.71 11.95 10.03
CA LEU A 24 -8.69 11.34 10.93
C LEU A 24 -9.55 10.30 10.19
N VAL A 25 -10.07 10.67 9.02
CA VAL A 25 -10.85 9.76 8.16
C VAL A 25 -9.98 8.57 7.72
N ALA A 26 -8.73 8.82 7.33
CA ALA A 26 -7.79 7.79 6.92
C ALA A 26 -7.47 6.79 8.05
N ASN A 27 -7.34 7.28 9.29
CA ASN A 27 -7.07 6.41 10.43
C ASN A 27 -8.25 5.48 10.71
N VAL A 28 -9.46 6.04 10.76
CA VAL A 28 -10.69 5.25 10.95
C VAL A 28 -10.85 4.22 9.83
N SER A 29 -10.63 4.61 8.58
CA SER A 29 -10.75 3.68 7.44
C SER A 29 -9.70 2.56 7.47
N CYS A 30 -8.45 2.85 7.84
CA CYS A 30 -7.39 1.85 7.97
C CYS A 30 -7.66 0.87 9.13
N LEU A 31 -8.12 1.36 10.28
CA LEU A 31 -8.49 0.51 11.43
C LEU A 31 -9.66 -0.43 11.10
N LEU A 32 -10.70 0.11 10.46
CA LEU A 32 -11.83 -0.69 9.98
C LEU A 32 -11.38 -1.75 8.98
N PHE A 33 -10.49 -1.40 8.05
CA PHE A 33 -9.94 -2.36 7.10
C PHE A 33 -9.15 -3.47 7.77
N LEU A 34 -8.27 -3.16 8.74
CA LEU A 34 -7.55 -4.17 9.51
C LEU A 34 -8.51 -5.12 10.25
N GLN A 35 -9.61 -4.59 10.81
CA GLN A 35 -10.63 -5.39 11.46
C GLN A 35 -11.35 -6.33 10.47
N VAL A 36 -11.74 -5.82 9.30
CA VAL A 36 -12.37 -6.61 8.22
C VAL A 36 -11.41 -7.68 7.70
N LEU A 37 -10.15 -7.32 7.49
CA LEU A 37 -9.10 -8.21 7.00
C LEU A 37 -8.78 -9.33 8.00
N ARG A 38 -8.85 -9.05 9.31
CA ARG A 38 -8.72 -10.06 10.37
C ARG A 38 -9.86 -11.08 10.33
N ARG A 39 -11.09 -10.64 10.06
CA ARG A 39 -12.28 -11.51 10.04
C ARG A 39 -12.37 -12.35 8.77
N THR A 40 -11.85 -11.85 7.66
CA THR A 40 -12.00 -12.49 6.35
C THR A 40 -10.78 -13.35 5.97
N LYS A 41 -11.05 -14.48 5.30
CA LYS A 41 -10.04 -15.42 4.79
C LYS A 41 -10.04 -15.48 3.26
N CYS A 42 -10.43 -14.40 2.60
CA CYS A 42 -10.59 -14.35 1.14
C CYS A 42 -9.26 -14.34 0.38
N PHE A 43 -8.16 -13.98 1.04
CA PHE A 43 -6.84 -13.90 0.44
C PHE A 43 -5.90 -14.94 1.01
N HIS A 44 -4.95 -15.36 0.16
CA HIS A 44 -3.76 -16.03 0.63
C HIS A 44 -3.08 -15.24 1.76
N LEU A 45 -2.55 -15.97 2.73
CA LEU A 45 -2.06 -15.39 3.98
C LEU A 45 -0.96 -14.34 3.77
N ASN A 46 -0.03 -14.59 2.84
CA ASN A 46 1.05 -13.65 2.54
C ASN A 46 0.51 -12.33 1.98
N LEU A 47 -0.43 -12.37 1.03
CA LEU A 47 -1.06 -11.16 0.49
C LEU A 47 -1.83 -10.40 1.59
N ARG A 48 -2.50 -11.13 2.48
CA ARG A 48 -3.19 -10.54 3.63
C ARG A 48 -2.22 -9.82 4.57
N LEU A 49 -1.05 -10.42 4.84
CA LEU A 49 -0.01 -9.78 5.65
C LEU A 49 0.53 -8.51 4.99
N LEU A 50 0.72 -8.53 3.66
CA LEU A 50 1.15 -7.36 2.87
C LEU A 50 0.12 -6.22 2.92
N LEU A 51 -1.15 -6.52 2.69
CA LEU A 51 -2.23 -5.52 2.78
C LEU A 51 -2.39 -4.97 4.20
N ALA A 52 -2.26 -5.83 5.22
CA ALA A 52 -2.25 -5.40 6.61
C ALA A 52 -1.05 -4.48 6.91
N ASN A 53 0.13 -4.81 6.36
CA ASN A 53 1.33 -3.99 6.51
C ASN A 53 1.14 -2.60 5.90
N PHE A 54 0.56 -2.49 4.70
CA PHE A 54 0.23 -1.18 4.11
C PHE A 54 -0.69 -0.35 5.02
N SER A 55 -1.77 -0.93 5.56
CA SER A 55 -2.62 -0.20 6.50
C SER A 55 -1.90 0.18 7.79
N PHE A 56 -1.05 -0.70 8.29
CA PHE A 56 -0.26 -0.42 9.49
C PHE A 56 0.76 0.70 9.24
N THR A 57 1.44 0.71 8.10
CA THR A 57 2.36 1.80 7.75
C THR A 57 1.61 3.12 7.57
N PHE A 58 0.43 3.13 6.95
CA PHE A 58 -0.40 4.34 6.89
C PHE A 58 -0.83 4.84 8.26
N ILE A 59 -1.24 3.96 9.17
CA ILE A 59 -1.54 4.34 10.56
C ILE A 59 -0.31 4.99 11.21
N LEU A 60 0.89 4.43 11.01
CA LEU A 60 2.12 5.03 11.53
C LEU A 60 2.46 6.38 10.89
N VAL A 61 2.27 6.53 9.57
CA VAL A 61 2.37 7.84 8.89
C VAL A 61 1.41 8.83 9.53
N ILE A 62 0.15 8.44 9.78
CA ILE A 62 -0.86 9.30 10.38
C ILE A 62 -0.51 9.69 11.82
N VAL A 63 -0.17 8.71 12.67
CA VAL A 63 0.18 8.94 14.08
C VAL A 63 1.41 9.83 14.18
N SER A 64 2.48 9.50 13.46
CA SER A 64 3.69 10.32 13.43
C SER A 64 3.42 11.73 12.90
N ARG A 65 2.51 11.87 11.94
CA ARG A 65 2.11 13.17 11.42
C ARG A 65 1.33 14.00 12.43
N TYR A 66 0.44 13.41 13.23
CA TYR A 66 -0.17 14.10 14.38
C TYR A 66 0.88 14.56 15.38
N LEU A 67 1.90 13.74 15.67
CA LEU A 67 2.99 14.09 16.57
C LEU A 67 3.80 15.30 16.06
N ILE A 68 3.88 15.52 14.74
CA ILE A 68 4.57 16.64 14.09
C ILE A 68 3.67 17.88 14.00
N ILE A 69 2.43 17.73 13.51
CA ILE A 69 1.53 18.87 13.26
C ILE A 69 1.02 19.46 14.57
N ALA A 70 0.68 18.66 15.58
CA ALA A 70 0.07 19.20 16.81
C ALA A 70 0.97 20.24 17.51
N PRO A 71 2.28 19.99 17.75
CA PRO A 71 3.16 21.02 18.30
C PRO A 71 3.37 22.22 17.37
N LEU A 72 3.46 22.00 16.04
CA LEU A 72 3.54 23.10 15.08
C LEU A 72 2.29 23.98 15.11
N TRP A 73 1.11 23.37 15.19
CA TRP A 73 -0.17 24.07 15.28
C TRP A 73 -0.25 24.90 16.56
N VAL A 74 0.15 24.35 17.71
CA VAL A 74 0.21 25.09 18.98
C VAL A 74 1.20 26.24 18.90
N ALA A 75 2.39 26.01 18.33
CA ALA A 75 3.39 27.04 18.14
C ALA A 75 2.89 28.18 17.25
N TYR A 76 2.11 27.86 16.21
CA TYR A 76 1.52 28.89 15.34
C TYR A 76 0.31 29.61 15.96
N ALA A 77 -0.51 28.91 16.74
CA ALA A 77 -1.70 29.49 17.35
C ALA A 77 -1.38 30.37 18.57
N PHE A 78 -0.38 29.99 19.36
CA PHE A 78 -0.09 30.61 20.65
C PHE A 78 1.28 31.27 20.75
N ASP A 79 2.12 31.18 19.70
CA ASP A 79 3.50 31.71 19.69
C ASP A 79 4.39 31.10 20.79
N ILE A 80 4.15 29.83 21.14
CA ILE A 80 4.91 29.07 22.14
C ILE A 80 5.56 27.88 21.46
N ASP A 81 6.90 27.75 21.54
CA ASP A 81 7.58 26.57 21.00
C ASP A 81 7.25 25.33 21.85
N VAL A 82 6.59 24.35 21.22
CA VAL A 82 6.18 23.10 21.87
C VAL A 82 6.87 21.95 21.15
N GLY A 83 7.51 21.08 21.94
CA GLY A 83 8.22 19.90 21.43
C GLY A 83 9.73 20.12 21.37
N GLY A 84 10.45 19.53 22.32
CA GLY A 84 11.91 19.55 22.30
C GLY A 84 12.47 18.84 21.06
N ILE A 85 13.71 19.18 20.69
CA ILE A 85 14.49 18.52 19.63
C ILE A 85 14.38 16.97 19.66
N PRO A 86 14.54 16.26 20.79
CA PRO A 86 14.45 14.79 20.79
C PRO A 86 13.05 14.27 20.43
N TYR A 87 11.99 14.96 20.86
CA TYR A 87 10.62 14.58 20.54
C TYR A 87 10.33 14.76 19.04
N CYS A 88 10.69 15.92 18.49
CA CYS A 88 10.48 16.22 17.07
C CYS A 88 11.31 15.29 16.17
N ARG A 89 12.55 15.00 16.56
CA ARG A 89 13.40 14.03 15.87
C ARG A 89 12.79 12.63 15.89
N PHE A 90 12.27 12.17 17.02
CA PHE A 90 11.58 10.87 17.11
C PHE A 90 10.36 10.82 16.18
N ALA A 91 9.48 11.82 16.26
CA ALA A 91 8.28 11.89 15.43
C ALA A 91 8.61 11.89 13.94
N LYS A 92 9.64 12.65 13.52
CA LYS A 92 10.15 12.65 12.15
C LYS A 92 10.75 11.32 11.72
N THR A 93 11.60 10.71 12.56
CA THR A 93 12.18 9.39 12.29
C THR A 93 11.08 8.36 12.03
N LEU A 94 10.05 8.35 12.87
CA LEU A 94 8.91 7.44 12.75
C LEU A 94 8.14 7.70 11.45
N HIS A 95 7.88 8.96 11.13
CA HIS A 95 7.20 9.38 9.92
C HIS A 95 7.95 8.96 8.66
N ASP A 96 9.22 9.35 8.54
CA ASP A 96 10.04 9.08 7.38
C ASP A 96 10.22 7.58 7.20
N THR A 97 10.43 6.82 8.29
CA THR A 97 10.51 5.35 8.25
C THR A 97 9.22 4.75 7.68
N ALA A 98 8.05 5.19 8.17
CA ALA A 98 6.78 4.69 7.69
C ALA A 98 6.52 5.04 6.21
N ILE A 99 6.96 6.22 5.75
CA ILE A 99 6.90 6.62 4.34
C ILE A 99 7.84 5.77 3.48
N TYR A 100 9.10 5.58 3.87
CA TYR A 100 10.04 4.75 3.12
C TYR A 100 9.61 3.29 3.05
N VAL A 101 9.12 2.74 4.17
CA VAL A 101 8.54 1.38 4.19
C VAL A 101 7.35 1.33 3.24
N THR A 102 6.43 2.29 3.28
CA THR A 102 5.30 2.35 2.33
C THR A 102 5.77 2.46 0.89
N GLY A 103 6.79 3.27 0.62
CA GLY A 103 7.45 3.46 -0.68
C GLY A 103 7.96 2.15 -1.29
N LEU A 104 8.52 1.28 -0.46
CA LEU A 104 8.99 -0.05 -0.87
C LEU A 104 7.86 -1.08 -1.03
N GLY A 105 6.65 -0.75 -0.57
CA GLY A 105 5.54 -1.69 -0.49
C GLY A 105 5.13 -2.23 -1.85
N LEU A 106 5.13 -1.42 -2.91
CA LEU A 106 4.78 -1.90 -4.25
C LEU A 106 5.82 -2.91 -4.77
N ALA A 107 7.11 -2.64 -4.60
CA ALA A 107 8.17 -3.57 -4.99
C ALA A 107 8.04 -4.91 -4.25
N VAL A 108 7.79 -4.86 -2.94
CA VAL A 108 7.59 -6.08 -2.12
C VAL A 108 6.34 -6.85 -2.55
N LEU A 109 5.23 -6.16 -2.82
CA LEU A 109 4.01 -6.78 -3.33
C LEU A 109 4.28 -7.48 -4.67
N VAL A 110 5.00 -6.84 -5.59
CA VAL A 110 5.32 -7.43 -6.90
C VAL A 110 6.26 -8.61 -6.76
N ILE A 111 7.27 -8.55 -5.89
CA ILE A 111 8.16 -9.69 -5.60
C ILE A 111 7.34 -10.88 -5.09
N GLU A 112 6.43 -10.65 -4.14
CA GLU A 112 5.60 -11.72 -3.60
C GLU A 112 4.66 -12.30 -4.67
N ARG A 113 4.06 -11.46 -5.52
CA ARG A 113 3.25 -11.92 -6.66
C ARG A 113 4.08 -12.68 -7.71
N THR A 114 5.33 -12.28 -7.95
CA THR A 114 6.27 -13.01 -8.82
C THR A 114 6.56 -14.39 -8.25
N VAL A 115 6.88 -14.48 -6.95
CA VAL A 115 7.15 -15.77 -6.28
C VAL A 115 5.92 -16.67 -6.35
N ALA A 116 4.73 -16.16 -6.07
CA ALA A 116 3.48 -16.91 -6.15
C ALA A 116 3.15 -17.38 -7.58
N THR A 117 3.58 -16.63 -8.61
CA THR A 117 3.36 -16.96 -10.03
C THR A 117 4.37 -17.97 -10.57
N LEU A 118 5.65 -17.83 -10.24
CA LEU A 118 6.72 -18.68 -10.76
C LEU A 118 6.83 -20.01 -10.01
N PHE A 119 6.61 -19.99 -8.70
CA PHE A 119 6.83 -21.14 -7.82
C PHE A 119 5.53 -21.74 -7.28
N VAL A 120 4.47 -21.77 -8.08
CA VAL A 120 3.12 -22.28 -7.72
C VAL A 120 3.17 -23.58 -6.91
N ARG A 121 3.96 -24.58 -7.35
CA ARG A 121 4.07 -25.90 -6.68
C ARG A 121 4.74 -25.85 -5.30
N ILE A 122 5.80 -25.06 -5.17
CA ILE A 122 6.55 -24.93 -3.90
C ILE A 122 5.74 -24.06 -2.94
N TYR A 123 5.07 -23.04 -3.47
CA TYR A 123 4.22 -22.13 -2.72
C TYR A 123 3.00 -22.85 -2.13
N GLU A 124 2.46 -23.86 -2.81
CA GLU A 124 1.37 -24.72 -2.29
C GLU A 124 1.84 -25.63 -1.15
N THR A 125 2.93 -26.37 -1.37
CA THR A 125 3.43 -27.36 -0.42
C THR A 125 4.01 -26.73 0.84
N THR A 126 4.40 -25.47 0.71
CA THR A 126 4.99 -24.68 1.77
C THR A 126 3.93 -23.67 2.23
N GLU A 127 2.98 -24.09 3.07
CA GLU A 127 2.05 -23.19 3.82
C GLU A 127 2.78 -22.15 4.71
N ARG A 128 4.09 -22.00 4.56
CA ARG A 128 4.91 -21.17 5.43
C ARG A 128 4.67 -19.71 5.10
N ARG A 129 4.14 -19.03 6.12
CA ARG A 129 4.16 -17.58 6.34
C ARG A 129 5.54 -16.94 6.16
N SER A 130 6.60 -17.75 6.04
CA SER A 130 7.98 -17.32 6.06
C SER A 130 8.34 -16.37 4.93
N VAL A 131 7.82 -16.57 3.71
CA VAL A 131 8.15 -15.68 2.58
C VAL A 131 7.57 -14.28 2.79
N GLY A 132 6.28 -14.19 3.08
CA GLY A 132 5.63 -12.90 3.36
C GLY A 132 6.26 -12.20 4.55
N MET A 133 6.46 -12.92 5.67
CA MET A 133 7.08 -12.34 6.87
C MET A 133 8.53 -11.91 6.65
N ALA A 134 9.35 -12.70 5.95
CA ALA A 134 10.73 -12.35 5.66
C ALA A 134 10.80 -11.07 4.81
N LEU A 135 9.95 -10.97 3.77
CA LEU A 135 9.86 -9.78 2.94
C LEU A 135 9.46 -8.54 3.76
N LEU A 136 8.49 -8.66 4.67
CA LEU A 136 8.09 -7.57 5.56
C LEU A 136 9.22 -7.16 6.51
N VAL A 137 9.90 -8.11 7.15
CA VAL A 137 11.04 -7.81 8.05
C VAL A 137 12.16 -7.10 7.29
N LEU A 138 12.50 -7.59 6.10
CA LEU A 138 13.53 -6.96 5.26
C LEU A 138 13.12 -5.53 4.85
N GLN A 139 11.86 -5.32 4.49
CA GLN A 139 11.31 -4.01 4.14
C GLN A 139 11.42 -3.01 5.30
N TRP A 140 11.04 -3.43 6.52
CA TRP A 140 11.13 -2.61 7.73
C TRP A 140 12.57 -2.30 8.14
N VAL A 141 13.43 -3.31 8.14
CA VAL A 141 14.85 -3.15 8.47
C VAL A 141 15.52 -2.19 7.48
N PHE A 142 15.30 -2.38 6.18
CA PHE A 142 15.88 -1.51 5.16
C PHE A 142 15.36 -0.06 5.29
N GLY A 143 14.05 0.14 5.45
CA GLY A 143 13.46 1.47 5.62
C GLY A 143 14.00 2.20 6.85
N LEU A 144 14.09 1.52 7.99
CA LEU A 144 14.62 2.09 9.23
C LEU A 144 16.11 2.42 9.11
N LEU A 145 16.92 1.48 8.63
CA LEU A 145 18.37 1.70 8.46
C LEU A 145 18.66 2.85 7.51
N PHE A 146 17.90 2.97 6.42
CA PHE A 146 18.01 4.07 5.49
C PHE A 146 17.78 5.43 6.18
N VAL A 147 16.70 5.56 6.96
CA VAL A 147 16.41 6.81 7.68
C VAL A 147 17.49 7.11 8.72
N LEU A 148 17.89 6.13 9.53
CA LEU A 148 18.91 6.33 10.56
C LEU A 148 20.26 6.75 9.97
N ALA A 149 20.69 6.15 8.86
CA ALA A 149 21.92 6.52 8.17
C ALA A 149 21.91 8.00 7.72
N ASN A 150 20.79 8.47 7.17
CA ASN A 150 20.64 9.85 6.73
C ASN A 150 20.65 10.86 7.89
N GLN A 151 20.09 10.47 9.04
CA GLN A 151 20.09 11.34 10.21
C GLN A 151 21.45 11.49 10.89
N ILE A 152 22.35 10.50 10.73
CA ILE A 152 23.73 10.61 11.23
C ILE A 152 24.48 11.64 10.38
N ASP A 153 24.32 11.61 9.06
CA ASP A 153 24.92 12.55 8.11
C ASP A 153 24.41 14.00 8.31
N ALA A 154 23.15 14.16 8.72
CA ALA A 154 22.52 15.45 8.93
C ALA A 154 22.76 16.10 10.32
N ALA A 155 23.48 15.42 11.23
CA ALA A 155 23.62 15.86 12.63
C ALA A 155 24.33 17.22 12.81
N ASP A 156 25.07 17.67 11.79
CA ASP A 156 25.91 18.89 11.87
C ASP A 156 25.20 20.18 11.40
N GLN A 157 23.96 20.11 10.90
CA GLN A 157 23.24 21.29 10.40
C GLN A 157 22.42 22.00 11.49
N ARG A 158 23.05 22.94 12.23
CA ARG A 158 22.31 23.90 13.07
C ARG A 158 21.60 24.93 12.18
N THR A 159 20.27 24.95 12.21
CA THR A 159 19.48 26.00 11.55
C THR A 159 18.44 26.60 12.50
N GLU A 160 18.12 27.89 12.32
CA GLU A 160 17.12 28.68 13.07
C GLU A 160 15.65 28.24 12.81
N LYS A 161 15.39 26.94 12.60
CA LYS A 161 14.05 26.39 12.33
C LYS A 161 13.44 25.84 13.62
N LEU A 162 12.10 25.82 13.72
CA LEU A 162 11.42 25.06 14.77
C LEU A 162 11.83 23.58 14.66
N ALA A 163 12.02 22.91 15.79
CA ALA A 163 12.55 21.55 15.85
C ALA A 163 11.74 20.56 14.99
N CYS A 164 10.41 20.62 15.05
CA CYS A 164 9.50 19.75 14.29
C CYS A 164 9.41 20.10 12.79
N GLN A 165 10.03 21.20 12.38
CA GLN A 165 10.10 21.63 10.98
C GLN A 165 11.46 21.35 10.33
N MET A 166 12.41 20.81 11.09
CA MET A 166 13.71 20.39 10.56
C MET A 166 13.55 19.09 9.79
N GLU A 167 14.22 19.03 8.64
CA GLU A 167 14.32 17.81 7.84
C GLU A 167 15.71 17.25 8.09
N TYR A 168 15.79 15.99 8.54
CA TYR A 168 17.05 15.35 8.94
C TYR A 168 17.66 14.50 7.81
N THR A 169 17.29 14.80 6.57
CA THR A 169 17.78 14.12 5.37
C THR A 169 18.52 15.12 4.50
N SER A 170 19.75 14.78 4.09
CA SER A 170 20.54 15.64 3.21
C SER A 170 19.86 15.77 1.85
N HIS A 171 19.99 16.93 1.20
CA HIS A 171 19.36 17.19 -0.11
C HIS A 171 19.71 16.12 -1.15
N ARG A 172 20.99 15.70 -1.18
CA ARG A 172 21.48 14.67 -2.09
C ARG A 172 20.85 13.31 -1.82
N ALA A 173 20.79 12.92 -0.55
CA ALA A 173 20.17 11.65 -0.18
C ALA A 173 18.67 11.64 -0.48
N LEU A 174 17.97 12.74 -0.21
CA LEU A 174 16.55 12.87 -0.54
C LEU A 174 16.34 12.73 -2.06
N LEU A 175 17.12 13.44 -2.89
CA LEU A 175 17.04 13.35 -4.35
C LEU A 175 17.31 11.92 -4.86
N ILE A 176 18.40 11.29 -4.41
CA ILE A 176 18.76 9.91 -4.81
C ILE A 176 17.63 8.95 -4.41
N SER A 177 17.10 9.09 -3.20
CA SER A 177 16.04 8.23 -2.70
C SER A 177 14.74 8.37 -3.50
N LEU A 178 14.36 9.60 -3.86
CA LEU A 178 13.17 9.87 -4.67
C LEU A 178 13.30 9.25 -6.07
N LEU A 179 14.43 9.46 -6.74
CA LEU A 179 14.68 8.88 -8.06
C LEU A 179 14.68 7.35 -7.99
N THR A 180 15.25 6.77 -6.93
CA THR A 180 15.29 5.32 -6.73
C THR A 180 13.89 4.75 -6.51
N ILE A 181 13.06 5.39 -5.67
CA ILE A 181 11.68 4.95 -5.42
C ILE A 181 10.84 5.02 -6.71
N ILE A 182 10.91 6.14 -7.43
CA ILE A 182 10.18 6.31 -8.70
C ILE A 182 10.60 5.26 -9.73
N ALA A 183 11.91 5.00 -9.85
CA ALA A 183 12.43 3.97 -10.76
C ALA A 183 11.97 2.57 -10.35
N MET A 184 12.02 2.24 -9.05
CA MET A 184 11.55 0.96 -8.52
C MET A 184 10.04 0.78 -8.76
N ASP A 185 9.22 1.80 -8.52
CA ASP A 185 7.78 1.76 -8.75
C ASP A 185 7.44 1.53 -10.24
N ALA A 186 8.16 2.20 -11.14
CA ALA A 186 8.01 2.01 -12.58
C ALA A 186 8.37 0.57 -13.00
N ILE A 187 9.51 0.04 -12.52
CA ILE A 187 9.92 -1.34 -12.78
C ILE A 187 8.90 -2.33 -12.21
N ALA A 188 8.46 -2.12 -10.96
CA ALA A 188 7.47 -2.95 -10.30
C ALA A 188 6.15 -3.00 -11.10
N MET A 189 5.69 -1.86 -11.63
CA MET A 189 4.50 -1.81 -12.47
C MET A 189 4.66 -2.61 -13.77
N LEU A 190 5.81 -2.48 -14.45
CA LEU A 190 6.10 -3.24 -15.67
C LEU A 190 6.09 -4.75 -15.40
N VAL A 191 6.72 -5.18 -14.31
CA VAL A 191 6.72 -6.58 -13.88
C VAL A 191 5.30 -7.03 -13.53
N PHE A 192 4.51 -6.22 -12.82
CA PHE A 192 3.13 -6.54 -12.47
C PHE A 192 2.25 -6.76 -13.72
N LEU A 193 2.39 -5.90 -14.74
CA LEU A 193 1.71 -6.06 -16.03
C LEU A 193 2.17 -7.31 -16.78
N ALA A 194 3.47 -7.60 -16.76
CA ALA A 194 4.03 -8.81 -17.36
C ALA A 194 3.48 -10.07 -16.67
N LEU A 195 3.43 -10.10 -15.34
CA LEU A 195 2.85 -11.19 -14.56
C LEU A 195 1.38 -11.41 -14.89
N LEU A 196 0.59 -10.35 -15.08
CA LEU A 196 -0.81 -10.48 -15.48
C LEU A 196 -0.94 -11.18 -16.84
N LYS A 197 -0.09 -10.82 -17.82
CA LYS A 197 -0.08 -11.46 -19.14
C LYS A 197 0.40 -12.92 -19.06
N ILE A 198 1.49 -13.18 -18.32
CA ILE A 198 2.05 -14.52 -18.12
C ILE A 198 1.01 -15.43 -17.45
N ASN A 199 0.35 -14.96 -16.40
CA ASN A 199 -0.68 -15.73 -15.70
C ASN A 199 -1.85 -16.08 -16.62
N GLN A 200 -2.31 -15.13 -17.45
CA GLN A 200 -3.37 -15.40 -18.44
C GLN A 200 -2.93 -16.42 -19.50
N GLN A 201 -1.69 -16.33 -19.98
CA GLN A 201 -1.14 -17.29 -20.94
C GLN A 201 -0.97 -18.69 -20.31
N ASN A 202 -0.47 -18.77 -19.08
CA ASN A 202 -0.34 -20.02 -18.32
C ASN A 202 -1.70 -20.66 -18.06
N TYR A 203 -2.73 -19.87 -17.74
CA TYR A 203 -4.09 -20.38 -17.60
C TYR A 203 -4.63 -20.96 -18.92
N ARG A 204 -4.46 -20.26 -20.04
CA ARG A 204 -4.93 -20.71 -21.37
C ARG A 204 -4.19 -21.96 -21.86
N SER A 205 -2.87 -22.00 -21.72
CA SER A 205 -2.07 -23.17 -22.12
C SER A 205 -2.43 -24.41 -21.30
N ARG A 206 -2.58 -24.26 -19.97
CA ARG A 206 -2.99 -25.34 -19.08
C ARG A 206 -4.43 -25.78 -19.30
N ALA A 207 -5.33 -24.90 -19.73
CA ALA A 207 -6.70 -25.28 -20.09
C ALA A 207 -6.75 -26.15 -21.36
N ARG A 208 -5.83 -25.93 -22.31
CA ARG A 208 -5.71 -26.70 -23.55
C ARG A 208 -5.05 -28.07 -23.37
N GLN A 209 -4.15 -28.22 -22.39
CA GLN A 209 -3.57 -29.51 -22.06
C GLN A 209 -4.65 -30.40 -21.42
N ALA A 210 -5.10 -31.40 -22.16
CA ALA A 210 -6.10 -32.38 -21.74
C ALA A 210 -5.52 -33.50 -20.85
N THR A 211 -4.20 -33.54 -20.68
CA THR A 211 -3.50 -34.43 -19.78
C THR A 211 -3.55 -33.86 -18.36
N HIS A 212 -4.39 -34.46 -17.51
CA HIS A 212 -4.62 -34.14 -16.08
C HIS A 212 -3.65 -33.10 -15.47
N PRO A 213 -3.87 -31.79 -15.67
CA PRO A 213 -3.23 -30.82 -14.80
C PRO A 213 -3.89 -31.03 -13.44
N LYS A 214 -3.10 -31.27 -12.38
CA LYS A 214 -3.64 -31.36 -11.01
C LYS A 214 -4.60 -30.19 -10.81
N LEU A 215 -5.88 -30.49 -10.52
CA LEU A 215 -6.94 -29.47 -10.38
C LEU A 215 -6.52 -28.33 -9.45
N SER A 216 -5.66 -28.61 -8.46
CA SER A 216 -5.04 -27.64 -7.56
C SER A 216 -4.25 -26.55 -8.28
N GLU A 217 -3.42 -26.90 -9.26
CA GLU A 217 -2.58 -25.93 -9.99
C GLU A 217 -3.42 -24.97 -10.85
N ARG A 218 -4.51 -25.46 -11.46
CA ARG A 218 -5.46 -24.62 -12.23
C ARG A 218 -6.21 -23.68 -11.30
N TYR A 219 -6.67 -24.18 -10.16
CA TYR A 219 -7.35 -23.37 -9.14
C TYR A 219 -6.45 -22.23 -8.64
N GLN A 220 -5.19 -22.51 -8.31
CA GLN A 220 -4.24 -21.49 -7.84
C GLN A 220 -3.90 -20.46 -8.91
N THR A 221 -3.74 -20.89 -10.17
CA THR A 221 -3.49 -19.94 -11.26
C THR A 221 -4.69 -19.01 -11.45
N ALA A 222 -5.92 -19.54 -11.34
CA ALA A 222 -7.14 -18.73 -11.39
C ALA A 222 -7.26 -17.77 -10.19
N GLU A 223 -6.92 -18.24 -8.99
CA GLU A 223 -6.87 -17.42 -7.78
C GLU A 223 -5.84 -16.29 -7.91
N ASN A 224 -4.63 -16.58 -8.39
CA ASN A 224 -3.60 -15.60 -8.65
C ASN A 224 -4.05 -14.55 -9.67
N ILE A 225 -4.68 -14.95 -10.78
CA ILE A 225 -5.23 -14.00 -11.77
C ILE A 225 -6.29 -13.11 -11.13
N ARG A 226 -7.20 -13.69 -10.33
CA ARG A 226 -8.26 -12.95 -9.65
C ARG A 226 -7.68 -11.94 -8.67
N ALA A 227 -6.71 -12.35 -7.86
CA ALA A 227 -6.00 -11.49 -6.91
C ALA A 227 -5.24 -10.36 -7.63
N THR A 228 -4.49 -10.66 -8.71
CA THR A 228 -3.77 -9.64 -9.48
C THR A 228 -4.71 -8.63 -10.14
N ARG A 229 -5.83 -9.08 -10.72
CA ARG A 229 -6.85 -8.18 -11.30
C ARG A 229 -7.47 -7.26 -10.25
N LEU A 230 -7.69 -7.77 -9.05
CA LEU A 230 -8.20 -6.98 -7.95
C LEU A 230 -7.18 -5.95 -7.45
N LEU A 231 -5.91 -6.32 -7.35
CA LEU A 231 -4.85 -5.42 -6.90
C LEU A 231 -4.53 -4.34 -7.95
N PHE A 232 -4.88 -4.55 -9.21
CA PHE A 232 -4.61 -3.61 -10.29
C PHE A 232 -5.05 -2.16 -10.02
N PRO A 233 -6.33 -1.86 -9.68
CA PRO A 233 -6.74 -0.48 -9.35
C PRO A 233 -5.97 0.11 -8.17
N LEU A 234 -5.65 -0.71 -7.17
CA LEU A 234 -4.86 -0.28 -6.00
C LEU A 234 -3.43 0.10 -6.40
N VAL A 235 -2.78 -0.72 -7.23
CA VAL A 235 -1.42 -0.48 -7.74
C VAL A 235 -1.37 0.74 -8.65
N VAL A 236 -2.35 0.91 -9.54
CA VAL A 236 -2.43 2.09 -10.41
C VAL A 236 -2.62 3.37 -9.60
N ALA A 237 -3.54 3.36 -8.63
CA ALA A 237 -3.74 4.50 -7.75
C ALA A 237 -2.50 4.83 -6.91
N TYR A 238 -1.79 3.80 -6.42
CA TYR A 238 -0.52 3.97 -5.71
C TYR A 238 0.52 4.66 -6.60
N LEU A 239 0.72 4.17 -7.82
CA LEU A 239 1.69 4.71 -8.75
C LEU A 239 1.38 6.18 -9.10
N LEU A 240 0.11 6.50 -9.34
CA LEU A 240 -0.31 7.89 -9.60
C LEU A 240 -0.02 8.79 -8.40
N ALA A 241 -0.34 8.33 -7.18
CA ALA A 241 -0.04 9.08 -5.95
C ALA A 241 1.47 9.26 -5.75
N SER A 242 2.26 8.21 -5.94
CA SER A 242 3.72 8.20 -5.83
C SER A 242 4.38 9.16 -6.84
N LEU A 243 3.96 9.11 -8.11
CA LEU A 243 4.46 10.01 -9.16
C LEU A 243 4.10 11.47 -8.90
N LEU A 244 2.87 11.74 -8.45
CA LEU A 244 2.44 13.10 -8.11
C LEU A 244 3.22 13.65 -6.92
N ALA A 245 3.32 12.87 -5.85
CA ALA A 245 4.03 13.21 -4.62
C ALA A 245 5.53 13.41 -4.87
N GLY A 246 6.16 12.46 -5.57
CA GLY A 246 7.57 12.53 -5.96
C GLY A 246 7.86 13.69 -6.92
N GLY A 247 6.97 13.96 -7.88
CA GLY A 247 7.09 15.08 -8.81
C GLY A 247 7.04 16.44 -8.11
N ILE A 248 6.16 16.61 -7.12
CA ILE A 248 6.09 17.82 -6.30
C ILE A 248 7.36 18.02 -5.48
N LEU A 249 7.89 16.94 -4.87
CA LEU A 249 9.15 17.01 -4.13
C LEU A 249 10.32 17.34 -5.05
N LEU A 250 10.44 16.70 -6.21
CA LEU A 250 11.48 16.99 -7.21
C LEU A 250 11.40 18.44 -7.70
N PHE A 251 10.20 18.95 -7.95
CA PHE A 251 10.00 20.36 -8.31
C PHE A 251 10.48 21.29 -7.18
N GLY A 252 10.16 20.98 -5.92
CA GLY A 252 10.63 21.74 -4.77
C GLY A 252 12.15 21.73 -4.64
N LEU A 253 12.78 20.57 -4.85
CA LEU A 253 14.24 20.41 -4.80
C LEU A 253 14.94 21.11 -5.96
N TYR A 254 14.40 21.06 -7.17
CA TYR A 254 14.97 21.76 -8.33
C TYR A 254 15.01 23.28 -8.13
N ASN A 255 14.00 23.84 -7.45
CA ASN A 255 13.92 25.26 -7.15
C ASN A 255 14.71 25.67 -5.89
N TYR A 256 15.34 24.71 -5.19
CA TYR A 256 16.09 24.94 -3.94
C TYR A 256 17.21 25.96 -4.14
N ASP A 257 18.05 25.79 -5.17
CA ASP A 257 19.23 26.63 -5.39
C ASP A 257 18.92 27.99 -6.03
N LYS A 258 17.72 28.17 -6.60
CA LYS A 258 17.41 29.33 -7.47
C LYS A 258 16.67 30.46 -6.76
N THR A 259 16.27 30.28 -5.50
CA THR A 259 15.32 31.19 -4.82
C THR A 259 15.96 31.88 -3.62
N SER A 260 15.57 33.14 -3.35
CA SER A 260 16.01 33.87 -2.15
C SER A 260 15.63 33.12 -0.86
N PRO A 261 16.44 33.20 0.23
CA PRO A 261 16.26 32.38 1.44
C PRO A 261 14.88 32.49 2.11
N ARG A 262 14.21 33.66 1.99
CA ARG A 262 12.87 33.89 2.56
C ARG A 262 11.76 33.26 1.73
N ALA A 263 11.74 33.50 0.42
CA ALA A 263 10.75 32.90 -0.48
C ALA A 263 10.92 31.38 -0.58
N PHE A 264 12.16 30.91 -0.46
CA PHE A 264 12.51 29.50 -0.35
C PHE A 264 11.82 28.82 0.84
N ARG A 265 11.91 29.38 2.06
CA ARG A 265 11.31 28.77 3.26
C ARG A 265 9.79 28.58 3.15
N LEU A 266 9.08 29.55 2.58
CA LEU A 266 7.63 29.49 2.43
C LEU A 266 7.22 28.44 1.38
N ARG A 267 7.90 28.41 0.23
CA ARG A 267 7.64 27.44 -0.85
C ARG A 267 7.98 26.02 -0.43
N TYR A 268 9.11 25.83 0.25
CA TYR A 268 9.54 24.52 0.75
C TYR A 268 8.50 23.92 1.71
N ARG A 269 7.95 24.72 2.63
CA ARG A 269 6.86 24.29 3.52
C ARG A 269 5.64 23.82 2.73
N ALA A 270 5.19 24.61 1.76
CA ALA A 270 4.02 24.28 0.94
C ALA A 270 4.21 23.00 0.11
N VAL A 271 5.43 22.76 -0.40
CA VAL A 271 5.77 21.54 -1.14
C VAL A 271 5.66 20.30 -0.26
N PHE A 272 6.29 20.29 0.92
CA PHE A 272 6.20 19.13 1.84
C PHE A 272 4.78 18.92 2.36
N GLN A 273 4.08 20.00 2.69
CA GLN A 273 2.67 19.95 3.07
C GLN A 273 1.81 19.32 1.97
N SER A 274 2.07 19.63 0.70
CA SER A 274 1.33 19.07 -0.44
C SER A 274 1.63 17.58 -0.62
N PHE A 275 2.88 17.17 -0.44
CA PHE A 275 3.30 15.77 -0.42
C PHE A 275 2.56 14.98 0.68
N ASP A 276 2.51 15.52 1.89
CA ASP A 276 1.81 14.89 3.02
C ASP A 276 0.29 14.81 2.76
N LEU A 277 -0.29 15.85 2.16
CA LEU A 277 -1.72 15.88 1.80
C LEU A 277 -2.08 14.80 0.77
N ILE A 278 -1.24 14.59 -0.25
CA ILE A 278 -1.42 13.51 -1.24
C ILE A 278 -1.32 12.15 -0.56
N THR A 279 -0.35 11.99 0.32
CA THR A 279 -0.17 10.74 1.08
C THR A 279 -1.38 10.47 1.98
N ALA A 280 -1.90 11.48 2.67
CA ALA A 280 -3.10 11.39 3.50
C ALA A 280 -4.34 11.02 2.68
N PHE A 281 -4.51 11.61 1.49
CA PHE A 281 -5.61 11.28 0.59
C PHE A 281 -5.52 9.84 0.09
N TYR A 282 -4.32 9.40 -0.32
CA TYR A 282 -4.11 8.01 -0.72
C TYR A 282 -4.36 7.03 0.44
N ALA A 283 -3.87 7.34 1.64
CA ALA A 283 -4.12 6.55 2.85
C ALA A 283 -5.63 6.41 3.14
N ALA A 284 -6.41 7.49 2.96
CA ALA A 284 -7.86 7.45 3.11
C ALA A 284 -8.54 6.56 2.08
N MET A 285 -8.08 6.61 0.82
CA MET A 285 -8.62 5.82 -0.29
C MET A 285 -8.19 4.35 -0.27
N PHE A 286 -7.00 4.04 0.29
CA PHE A 286 -6.39 2.72 0.22
C PHE A 286 -7.34 1.59 0.68
N PRO A 287 -7.99 1.67 1.86
CA PRO A 287 -8.96 0.67 2.30
C PRO A 287 -10.07 0.39 1.28
N TYR A 288 -10.65 1.45 0.71
CA TYR A 288 -11.72 1.33 -0.26
C TYR A 288 -11.24 0.66 -1.54
N LEU A 289 -10.08 1.08 -2.07
CA LEU A 289 -9.48 0.49 -3.26
C LEU A 289 -9.11 -0.98 -3.06
N ALA A 290 -8.60 -1.35 -1.88
CA ALA A 290 -8.29 -2.73 -1.55
C ALA A 290 -9.54 -3.63 -1.49
N MET A 291 -10.71 -3.05 -1.18
CA MET A 291 -11.98 -3.77 -1.07
C MET A 291 -12.86 -3.69 -2.32
N TYR A 292 -12.64 -2.71 -3.22
CA TYR A 292 -13.56 -2.36 -4.30
C TYR A 292 -13.99 -3.54 -5.19
N GLY A 293 -13.12 -4.53 -5.43
CA GLY A 293 -13.47 -5.72 -6.21
C GLY A 293 -13.80 -7.00 -5.40
N HIS A 294 -13.95 -6.90 -4.08
CA HIS A 294 -14.37 -8.01 -3.23
C HIS A 294 -15.72 -7.73 -2.57
N SER A 295 -16.78 -8.26 -3.17
CA SER A 295 -18.12 -8.24 -2.58
C SER A 295 -18.13 -8.81 -1.15
N SER A 296 -17.35 -9.86 -0.87
CA SER A 296 -17.23 -10.43 0.48
C SER A 296 -16.63 -9.47 1.49
N LEU A 297 -15.56 -8.74 1.14
CA LEU A 297 -14.93 -7.74 2.02
C LEU A 297 -15.85 -6.53 2.21
N LEU A 298 -16.49 -6.05 1.15
CA LEU A 298 -17.44 -4.95 1.21
C LEU A 298 -18.66 -5.31 2.08
N THR A 299 -19.17 -6.54 1.98
CA THR A 299 -20.26 -7.02 2.82
C THR A 299 -19.82 -7.16 4.28
N ALA A 300 -18.62 -7.67 4.55
CA ALA A 300 -18.07 -7.73 5.91
C ALA A 300 -17.83 -6.33 6.50
N MET A 301 -17.42 -5.36 5.69
CA MET A 301 -17.30 -3.96 6.08
C MET A 301 -18.67 -3.38 6.42
N LYS A 302 -19.68 -3.57 5.56
CA LYS A 302 -21.07 -3.13 5.83
C LYS A 302 -21.63 -3.76 7.10
N SER A 303 -21.40 -5.05 7.31
CA SER A 303 -21.79 -5.76 8.54
C SER A 303 -21.13 -5.15 9.78
N THR A 304 -19.83 -4.82 9.69
CA THR A 304 -19.08 -4.23 10.81
C THR A 304 -19.54 -2.81 11.14
N ILE A 305 -19.89 -2.00 10.12
CA ILE A 305 -20.32 -0.61 10.31
C ILE A 305 -21.79 -0.53 10.74
N PHE A 306 -22.66 -1.28 10.09
CA PHE A 306 -24.12 -1.17 10.27
C PHE A 306 -24.72 -2.26 11.16
N GLY A 307 -23.91 -3.15 11.73
CA GLY A 307 -24.40 -4.25 12.58
C GLY A 307 -25.26 -5.27 11.85
N ALA A 308 -25.21 -5.32 10.51
CA ALA A 308 -25.97 -6.29 9.73
C ALA A 308 -25.45 -7.70 10.02
N LYS A 309 -26.35 -8.64 10.32
CA LYS A 309 -25.98 -10.06 10.54
C LYS A 309 -25.20 -10.58 9.35
N ASP A 310 -24.08 -11.25 9.60
CA ASP A 310 -23.25 -11.89 8.58
C ASP A 310 -24.14 -12.73 7.63
N PRO A 311 -24.20 -12.40 6.33
CA PRO A 311 -24.95 -13.20 5.35
C PRO A 311 -24.24 -14.52 5.03
N VAL A 312 -23.13 -14.81 5.71
CA VAL A 312 -22.26 -15.99 5.54
C VAL A 312 -23.03 -17.32 5.63
N ASN A 313 -24.27 -17.32 6.16
CA ASN A 313 -25.10 -18.51 6.26
C ASN A 313 -26.31 -18.59 5.29
N ARG A 314 -26.49 -17.70 4.29
CA ARG A 314 -27.74 -17.73 3.49
C ARG A 314 -27.68 -17.67 1.97
N ASP A 315 -26.54 -17.45 1.30
CA ASP A 315 -26.55 -17.39 -0.17
C ASP A 315 -25.86 -18.56 -0.90
N PRO A 316 -26.64 -19.43 -1.60
CA PRO A 316 -26.11 -20.38 -2.59
C PRO A 316 -25.51 -19.70 -3.84
N GLU A 317 -25.47 -18.37 -3.90
CA GLU A 317 -24.75 -17.59 -4.93
C GLU A 317 -23.25 -17.42 -4.68
N SER A 318 -22.75 -17.81 -3.50
CA SER A 318 -21.31 -17.76 -3.17
C SER A 318 -20.47 -18.86 -3.81
N ILE A 319 -21.07 -19.67 -4.70
CA ILE A 319 -20.36 -20.70 -5.45
C ILE A 319 -19.27 -20.05 -6.31
N PRO A 320 -17.99 -20.37 -6.11
CA PRO A 320 -16.91 -19.79 -6.90
C PRO A 320 -17.19 -20.06 -8.38
N LEU A 321 -17.14 -19.00 -9.19
CA LEU A 321 -17.29 -19.09 -10.64
C LEU A 321 -15.90 -19.25 -11.28
N SER A 322 -15.83 -20.09 -12.31
CA SER A 322 -14.74 -20.17 -13.27
C SER A 322 -14.57 -18.84 -14.01
N MET A 323 -13.41 -18.64 -14.61
CA MET A 323 -13.10 -17.49 -15.46
C MET A 323 -14.05 -17.33 -16.66
N ASP A 324 -14.74 -18.41 -17.05
CA ASP A 324 -15.76 -18.41 -18.11
C ASP A 324 -17.19 -18.17 -17.57
N GLY A 325 -17.32 -17.78 -16.30
CA GLY A 325 -18.61 -17.55 -15.63
C GLY A 325 -19.37 -18.81 -15.22
N ARG A 326 -18.77 -20.00 -15.34
CA ARG A 326 -19.40 -21.29 -14.95
C ARG A 326 -19.19 -21.58 -13.48
N ARG A 327 -20.17 -22.16 -12.77
CA ARG A 327 -20.02 -22.58 -11.36
C ARG A 327 -18.96 -23.68 -11.23
N LEU A 328 -17.98 -23.48 -10.33
CA LEU A 328 -16.92 -24.46 -10.03
C LEU A 328 -17.40 -25.58 -9.10
N VAL A 329 -18.41 -25.31 -8.27
CA VAL A 329 -19.09 -26.36 -7.50
C VAL A 329 -20.15 -26.96 -8.39
N VAL A 330 -19.87 -28.18 -8.85
CA VAL A 330 -20.81 -28.99 -9.61
C VAL A 330 -21.78 -29.61 -8.61
N PRO A 331 -23.12 -29.53 -8.82
CA PRO A 331 -24.07 -30.25 -7.99
C PRO A 331 -23.72 -31.75 -7.98
N PRO A 332 -23.87 -32.49 -6.85
CA PRO A 332 -23.48 -33.89 -6.75
C PRO A 332 -24.06 -34.78 -7.86
N ARG A 333 -25.28 -34.46 -8.34
CA ARG A 333 -25.94 -35.15 -9.46
C ARG A 333 -25.20 -34.99 -10.79
N ARG A 334 -24.60 -33.83 -11.06
CA ARG A 334 -23.83 -33.54 -12.28
C ARG A 334 -22.36 -33.90 -12.16
N GLU A 335 -21.85 -34.10 -10.95
CA GLU A 335 -20.45 -34.46 -10.73
C GLU A 335 -20.15 -35.84 -11.34
N ALA A 336 -21.06 -36.80 -11.14
CA ALA A 336 -20.99 -38.11 -11.78
C ALA A 336 -21.01 -38.00 -13.32
N GLU A 337 -21.96 -37.26 -13.90
CA GLU A 337 -22.05 -37.08 -15.36
C GLU A 337 -20.79 -36.46 -15.96
N ILE A 338 -20.23 -35.43 -15.32
CA ILE A 338 -19.00 -34.78 -15.79
C ILE A 338 -17.80 -35.72 -15.62
N HIS A 339 -17.73 -36.45 -14.50
CA HIS A 339 -16.66 -37.41 -14.26
C HIS A 339 -16.67 -38.54 -15.29
N PHE A 340 -17.84 -39.13 -15.55
CA PHE A 340 -18.00 -40.20 -16.54
C PHE A 340 -17.83 -39.71 -17.97
N ALA A 341 -18.32 -38.52 -18.33
CA ALA A 341 -18.06 -37.93 -19.65
C ALA A 341 -16.57 -37.66 -19.88
N HIS A 342 -15.82 -37.31 -18.83
CA HIS A 342 -14.38 -37.13 -18.92
C HIS A 342 -13.64 -38.47 -19.07
N LEU A 343 -14.06 -39.51 -18.35
CA LEU A 343 -13.54 -40.87 -18.50
C LEU A 343 -13.79 -41.40 -19.90
N ASP A 344 -14.99 -41.21 -20.44
CA ASP A 344 -15.37 -41.65 -21.78
C ASP A 344 -14.53 -40.94 -22.86
N ALA A 345 -14.27 -39.65 -22.67
CA ALA A 345 -13.40 -38.88 -23.56
C ALA A 345 -11.92 -39.28 -23.48
N ILE A 346 -11.48 -39.88 -22.37
CA ILE A 346 -10.12 -40.44 -22.23
C ILE A 346 -10.05 -41.83 -22.87
N TRP A 347 -11.08 -42.66 -22.65
CA TRP A 347 -11.14 -44.03 -23.12
C TRP A 347 -11.30 -44.14 -24.63
N ASN A 348 -12.06 -43.21 -25.22
CA ASN A 348 -12.36 -43.20 -26.65
C ASN A 348 -11.38 -42.38 -27.49
N ARG A 349 -10.20 -42.02 -26.95
CA ARG A 349 -9.16 -41.39 -27.77
C ARG A 349 -8.52 -42.43 -28.67
N PRO A 350 -8.58 -42.28 -30.01
CA PRO A 350 -7.82 -43.13 -30.89
C PRO A 350 -6.33 -42.90 -30.62
N THR A 351 -5.64 -43.99 -30.27
CA THR A 351 -4.18 -44.06 -30.10
C THR A 351 -3.43 -43.72 -31.37
#